data_AF-A0A0P9H7H6-F1
#
_entry.id   AF-A0A0P9H7H6-F1
#
_cell.length_a   1.000
_cell.length_b   1.000
_cell.length_c   1.000
_cell.angle_alpha   90.00
_cell.angle_beta   90.00
_cell.angle_gamma   90.00
#
_symmetry.space_group_name_H-M   'P 1'
#
loop_
_entity.id
_entity.type
_entity.pdbx_description
1 polymer ?
#
loop_
_entity_poly.entity_id
_entity_poly.type
_entity_poly.pdbx_seq_one_letter_code
_entity_poly.pdbx_strand_id
1 'polypeptide(L)'
;MNYEGLILLYIVIGAGVVFASWAWSRARSDELIERWAQHEGFQLLSSEPRTWFRGPFFWRTSKGQTVYYVRVSDAQGRVQAGWVRCGGAFLGLWSDQVQVEWEA
;
A
#
# COMPACT_ATOMS: atom_id res chain seq x y z
N MET A 1 27.13 32.46 0.22
CA MET A 1 26.01 31.53 0.03
C MET A 1 24.84 32.07 0.84
N ASN A 2 23.78 32.55 0.19
CA ASN A 2 22.69 33.25 0.86
C ASN A 2 21.80 32.23 1.57
N TYR A 3 21.36 32.50 2.80
CA TYR A 3 20.53 31.60 3.60
C TYR A 3 19.25 31.15 2.87
N GLU A 4 18.71 32.01 2.00
CA GLU A 4 17.54 31.70 1.16
C GLU A 4 17.80 30.55 0.19
N GLY A 5 18.99 30.51 -0.43
CA GLY A 5 19.38 29.42 -1.33
C GLY A 5 19.53 28.09 -0.61
N LEU A 6 20.01 28.10 0.63
CA LEU A 6 20.10 26.91 1.47
C LEU A 6 18.71 26.42 1.90
N ILE A 7 17.82 27.33 2.30
CA ILE A 7 16.43 26.99 2.66
C ILE A 7 15.70 26.34 1.48
N LEU A 8 15.79 26.94 0.28
CA LEU A 8 15.18 26.38 -0.93
C LEU A 8 15.74 25.00 -1.27
N LEU A 9 17.06 24.82 -1.15
CA LEU A 9 17.71 23.52 -1.36
C LEU A 9 17.16 22.46 -0.39
N TYR A 10 17.05 22.77 0.90
CA TYR A 10 16.50 21.84 1.89
C TYR A 10 15.02 21.50 1.63
N ILE A 11 14.22 22.48 1.18
CA ILE A 11 12.81 22.23 0.83
C ILE A 11 12.71 21.27 -0.36
N VAL A 12 13.51 21.50 -1.42
CA VAL A 12 13.51 20.63 -2.61
C VAL A 12 13.97 19.22 -2.25
N ILE A 13 15.03 19.09 -1.45
CA ILE A 13 15.50 17.78 -0.96
C ILE A 13 14.40 17.10 -0.13
N GLY A 14 13.80 17.82 0.82
CA GLY A 14 12.73 17.29 1.66
C GLY A 14 11.52 16.81 0.84
N ALA A 15 11.07 17.62 -0.11
CA ALA A 15 9.98 17.25 -1.02
C ALA A 15 10.33 16.02 -1.87
N GLY A 16 11.57 15.95 -2.38
CA GLY A 16 12.07 14.79 -3.13
C GLY A 16 12.08 13.51 -2.30
N VAL A 17 12.53 13.58 -1.05
CA VAL A 17 12.54 12.43 -0.12
C VAL A 17 11.11 11.95 0.17
N VAL A 18 10.17 12.87 0.43
CA VAL A 18 8.77 12.52 0.66
C VAL A 18 8.15 11.86 -0.58
N PHE A 19 8.38 12.43 -1.76
CA PHE A 19 7.86 11.88 -3.01
C PHE A 19 8.44 10.50 -3.33
N ALA A 20 9.75 10.32 -3.17
CA ALA A 20 10.40 9.03 -3.37
C ALA A 20 9.89 7.98 -2.38
N SER A 21 9.70 8.36 -1.10
CA SER A 21 9.16 7.46 -0.08
C SER A 21 7.73 7.04 -0.41
N TRP A 22 6.89 7.96 -0.88
CA TRP A 22 5.54 7.66 -1.32
C TRP A 22 5.52 6.73 -2.54
N ALA A 23 6.32 7.04 -3.56
CA ALA A 23 6.42 6.21 -4.77
C ALA A 23 6.92 4.79 -4.46
N TRP A 24 7.95 4.66 -3.61
CA TRP A 24 8.46 3.37 -3.15
C TRP A 24 7.40 2.58 -2.39
N SER A 25 6.69 3.25 -1.47
CA SER A 25 5.64 2.59 -0.68
C SER A 25 4.53 2.04 -1.57
N ARG A 26 4.15 2.77 -2.62
CA ARG A 26 3.12 2.35 -3.57
C ARG A 26 3.57 1.15 -4.39
N ALA A 27 4.77 1.24 -4.99
CA ALA A 27 5.33 0.14 -5.77
C ALA A 27 5.48 -1.13 -4.94
N ARG A 28 5.92 -1.01 -3.68
CA ARG A 28 6.06 -2.16 -2.77
C ARG A 28 4.71 -2.79 -2.43
N SER A 29 3.68 -1.99 -2.16
CA SER A 29 2.34 -2.53 -1.88
C SER A 29 1.76 -3.24 -3.11
N ASP A 30 1.90 -2.66 -4.30
CA ASP A 30 1.40 -3.26 -5.54
C ASP A 30 2.08 -4.62 -5.80
N GLU A 31 3.40 -4.70 -5.61
CA GLU A 31 4.16 -5.95 -5.70
C GLU A 31 3.67 -7.01 -4.69
N LEU A 32 3.41 -6.62 -3.45
CA LEU A 32 2.92 -7.54 -2.41
C LEU A 32 1.51 -8.06 -2.72
N ILE A 33 0.62 -7.19 -3.20
CA ILE A 33 -0.75 -7.57 -3.58
C ILE A 33 -0.73 -8.52 -4.77
N GLU A 34 0.09 -8.23 -5.78
CA GLU A 34 0.19 -9.07 -6.96
C GLU A 34 0.77 -10.45 -6.62
N ARG A 35 1.83 -10.51 -5.81
CA ARG A 35 2.40 -11.77 -5.32
C ARG A 35 1.40 -12.58 -4.51
N TRP A 36 0.67 -11.92 -3.61
CA TRP A 36 -0.37 -12.58 -2.84
C TRP A 36 -1.48 -13.14 -3.75
N ALA A 37 -1.97 -12.36 -4.71
CA ALA A 37 -2.99 -12.82 -5.65
C ALA A 37 -2.50 -14.03 -6.46
N GLN A 38 -1.29 -13.99 -7.00
CA GLN A 38 -0.68 -15.09 -7.74
C GLN A 38 -0.50 -16.35 -6.87
N HIS A 39 -0.07 -16.19 -5.62
CA HIS A 39 0.12 -17.30 -4.69
C HIS A 39 -1.20 -18.03 -4.40
N GLU A 40 -2.29 -17.29 -4.23
CA GLU A 40 -3.62 -17.85 -3.98
C GLU A 40 -4.33 -18.33 -5.27
N GLY A 41 -3.75 -18.11 -6.45
CA GLY A 41 -4.37 -18.47 -7.74
C GLY A 41 -5.43 -17.48 -8.22
N PHE A 42 -5.47 -16.28 -7.63
CA PHE A 42 -6.36 -15.21 -8.01
C PHE A 42 -5.77 -14.34 -9.13
N GLN A 43 -6.63 -13.89 -10.04
CA GLN A 43 -6.30 -12.83 -10.98
C GLN A 43 -6.72 -11.48 -10.40
N LEU A 44 -5.75 -10.57 -10.21
CA LEU A 44 -6.02 -9.22 -9.74
C LEU A 44 -6.71 -8.40 -10.85
N LEU A 45 -7.94 -7.95 -10.58
CA LEU A 45 -8.72 -7.12 -11.52
C LEU A 45 -8.51 -5.63 -11.27
N SER A 46 -8.45 -5.22 -10.00
CA SER A 46 -8.19 -3.84 -9.61
C SER A 46 -7.61 -3.76 -8.21
N SER A 47 -6.67 -2.84 -7.99
CA SER A 47 -6.18 -2.44 -6.67
C SER A 47 -6.32 -0.93 -6.50
N GLU A 48 -7.05 -0.50 -5.47
CA GLU A 48 -7.25 0.92 -5.16
C GLU A 48 -6.63 1.25 -3.81
N PRO A 49 -5.66 2.19 -3.73
CA PRO A 49 -5.11 2.63 -2.46
C PRO A 49 -6.18 3.38 -1.65
N ARG A 50 -6.45 2.90 -0.43
CA ARG A 50 -7.41 3.53 0.48
C ARG A 50 -6.67 4.16 1.65
N THR A 51 -6.13 5.36 1.42
CA THR A 51 -5.37 6.13 2.43
C THR A 51 -6.26 6.74 3.52
N TRP A 52 -7.47 7.21 3.15
CA TRP A 52 -8.45 7.84 4.06
C TRP A 52 -9.52 6.88 4.58
N PHE A 53 -10.10 6.03 3.71
CA PHE A 53 -11.17 5.09 4.06
C PHE A 53 -10.63 3.65 4.17
N ARG A 54 -9.93 3.36 5.27
CA ARG A 54 -9.22 2.08 5.51
C ARG A 54 -10.15 0.89 5.86
N GLY A 55 -11.46 1.05 5.67
CA GLY A 55 -12.47 0.02 5.96
C GLY A 55 -12.33 -0.57 7.37
N PRO A 56 -12.39 -1.90 7.54
CA PRO A 56 -12.31 -2.57 8.85
C PRO A 56 -10.96 -2.37 9.58
N PHE A 57 -9.95 -1.85 8.90
CA PHE A 57 -8.63 -1.55 9.46
C PHE A 57 -8.49 -0.11 10.01
N PHE A 58 -9.55 0.70 9.99
CA PHE A 58 -9.50 2.12 10.39
C PHE A 58 -8.89 2.34 11.79
N TRP A 59 -9.18 1.48 12.76
CA TRP A 59 -8.61 1.56 14.13
C TRP A 59 -7.37 0.67 14.38
N ARG A 60 -6.97 -0.17 13.41
CA ARG A 60 -5.92 -1.22 13.57
C ARG A 60 -4.68 -1.01 12.69
N THR A 61 -4.54 0.15 12.05
CA THR A 61 -3.43 0.42 11.13
C THR A 61 -2.33 1.24 11.82
N SER A 62 -1.12 0.67 11.94
CA SER A 62 0.08 1.35 12.43
C SER A 62 0.65 2.31 11.37
N LYS A 63 1.48 3.29 11.77
CA LYS A 63 2.01 4.39 10.91
C LYS A 63 2.74 3.94 9.63
N GLY A 64 3.12 2.66 9.50
CA GLY A 64 3.87 2.11 8.36
C GLY A 64 3.09 1.12 7.48
N GLN A 65 1.78 0.96 7.67
CA GLN A 65 0.96 0.01 6.91
C GLN A 65 0.10 0.73 5.87
N THR A 66 -0.09 0.08 4.72
CA THR A 66 -0.98 0.56 3.65
C THR A 66 -2.17 -0.37 3.49
N VAL A 67 -3.35 0.21 3.24
CA VAL A 67 -4.57 -0.54 2.99
C VAL A 67 -5.02 -0.28 1.56
N TYR A 68 -5.32 -1.37 0.86
CA TYR A 68 -5.84 -1.37 -0.50
C TYR A 68 -7.18 -2.06 -0.51
N TYR A 69 -8.07 -1.58 -1.37
CA TYR A 69 -9.27 -2.30 -1.72
C TYR A 69 -9.01 -3.03 -3.03
N VAL A 70 -9.15 -4.35 -3.03
CA VAL A 70 -8.85 -5.18 -4.19
C VAL A 70 -10.11 -5.85 -4.70
N ARG A 71 -10.16 -6.05 -6.01
CA ARG A 71 -11.06 -7.00 -6.65
C ARG A 71 -10.21 -8.05 -7.34
N VAL A 72 -10.52 -9.30 -7.08
CA VAL A 72 -9.86 -10.43 -7.69
C VAL A 72 -10.89 -11.36 -8.33
N SER A 73 -10.48 -12.13 -9.33
CA SER A 73 -11.27 -13.25 -9.84
C SER A 73 -10.57 -14.57 -9.56
N ASP A 74 -11.33 -15.54 -9.08
CA ASP A 74 -10.90 -16.94 -8.98
C ASP A 74 -10.82 -17.60 -10.38
N ALA A 75 -10.20 -18.77 -10.47
CA ALA A 75 -10.12 -19.61 -11.67
C ALA A 75 -11.51 -19.96 -12.25
N GLN A 76 -12.56 -19.91 -11.43
CA GLN A 76 -13.95 -20.11 -11.83
C GLN A 76 -14.63 -18.84 -12.39
N GLY A 77 -13.89 -17.72 -12.49
CA GLY A 77 -14.40 -16.41 -12.94
C GLY A 77 -15.25 -15.68 -11.90
N ARG A 78 -15.30 -16.17 -10.64
CA ARG A 78 -16.02 -15.50 -9.56
C ARG A 78 -15.22 -14.31 -9.07
N VAL A 79 -15.84 -13.13 -9.13
CA VAL A 79 -15.23 -11.89 -8.63
C VAL A 79 -15.47 -11.80 -7.12
N GLN A 80 -14.38 -11.62 -6.37
CA GLN A 80 -14.39 -11.34 -4.94
C GLN A 80 -13.76 -9.98 -4.69
N ALA A 81 -14.31 -9.25 -3.73
CA ALA A 81 -13.80 -7.95 -3.32
C ALA A 81 -13.46 -7.96 -1.84
N GLY A 82 -12.39 -7.26 -1.46
CA GLY A 82 -11.91 -7.26 -0.09
C GLY A 82 -10.86 -6.20 0.17
N TRP A 83 -10.56 -6.01 1.45
CA TRP A 83 -9.51 -5.14 1.92
C TRP A 83 -8.22 -5.93 2.13
N VAL A 84 -7.13 -5.44 1.54
CA VAL A 84 -5.79 -5.98 1.71
C VAL A 84 -4.96 -4.97 2.48
N ARG A 85 -4.37 -5.43 3.59
CA ARG A 85 -3.40 -4.69 4.37
C ARG A 85 -2.00 -5.23 4.08
N CYS A 86 -1.13 -4.35 3.61
CA CYS A 86 0.27 -4.67 3.35
C CYS A 86 1.15 -4.11 4.49
N GLY A 87 2.09 -4.93 4.94
CA GLY A 87 3.09 -4.59 5.93
C GLY A 87 2.78 -5.08 7.34
N GLY A 88 3.84 -5.33 8.10
CA GLY A 88 3.77 -5.80 9.48
C GLY A 88 3.51 -4.67 10.47
N ALA A 89 3.02 -5.01 11.66
CA ALA A 89 2.69 -4.03 12.71
C ALA A 89 3.92 -3.26 13.25
N PHE A 90 5.13 -3.83 13.13
CA PHE A 90 6.38 -3.24 13.65
C PHE A 90 7.30 -2.72 12.55
N LEU A 91 7.42 -3.45 11.42
CA LEU A 91 8.32 -3.11 10.30
C LEU A 91 7.60 -2.43 9.12
N GLY A 92 6.28 -2.29 9.17
CA GLY A 92 5.51 -1.72 8.06
C GLY A 92 5.75 -2.47 6.76
N LEU A 93 5.87 -1.74 5.65
CA LEU A 93 6.12 -2.27 4.30
C LEU A 93 7.49 -2.95 4.08
N TRP A 94 8.40 -2.90 5.06
CA TRP A 94 9.61 -3.73 5.04
C TRP A 94 9.33 -5.20 5.32
N SER A 95 8.12 -5.51 5.80
CA SER A 95 7.65 -6.88 5.99
C SER A 95 6.71 -7.27 4.85
N ASP A 96 6.88 -8.50 4.37
CA ASP A 96 6.06 -9.07 3.30
C ASP A 96 4.71 -9.62 3.80
N GLN A 97 4.30 -9.19 4.99
CA GLN A 97 3.02 -9.58 5.55
C GLN A 97 1.88 -8.96 4.76
N VAL A 98 0.99 -9.81 4.28
CA VAL A 98 -0.26 -9.44 3.64
C VAL A 98 -1.41 -10.04 4.45
N GLN A 99 -2.39 -9.22 4.81
CA GLN A 99 -3.61 -9.66 5.48
C GLN A 99 -4.81 -9.23 4.68
N VAL A 100 -5.76 -10.14 4.49
CA VAL A 100 -6.93 -9.92 3.64
C VAL A 100 -8.19 -10.14 4.44
N GLU A 101 -9.14 -9.23 4.25
CA GLU A 101 -10.47 -9.28 4.84
C GLU A 101 -11.48 -9.11 3.70
N TRP A 102 -12.24 -10.16 3.41
CA TRP A 102 -13.20 -10.19 2.31
C TRP A 102 -14.52 -9.51 2.70
N GLU A 103 -15.20 -8.94 1.71
CA GLU A 103 -16.61 -8.55 1.87
C GLU A 103 -17.48 -9.81 1.94
N ALA A 104 -18.38 -9.86 2.93
CA ALA A 104 -19.32 -10.97 3.16
C ALA A 104 -20.56 -10.87 2.28
#